data_AF-A0A368W349-F1
#
_entry.id   AF-A0A368W349-F1
#
_cell.length_a   1.000
_cell.length_b   1.000
_cell.length_c   1.000
_cell.angle_alpha   90.00
_cell.angle_beta   90.00
_cell.angle_gamma   90.00
#
_symmetry.space_group_name_H-M   'P 1'
#
loop_
_entity.id
_entity.type
_entity.pdbx_description
1 polymer ?
#
loop_
_entity_poly.entity_id
_entity_poly.type
_entity_poly.pdbx_seq_one_letter_code
_entity_poly.pdbx_strand_id
1 'polypeptide(L)'
;MLTFAFEKLNFNRVQFSVDTDNLRSQKAVLKLGAKQEGIFRSNYINAKGEPRDDVYFSIIKSEWPGIKLLCLVSLLHESVLYISHYYAHGYDSAMTIPFK
;
A
#
# COMPACT_ATOMS: atom_id res chain seq x y z
N MET A 1 -1.13 -6.55 -6.59
CA MET A 1 -0.26 -6.08 -7.70
C MET A 1 1.24 -6.33 -7.45
N LEU A 2 1.80 -5.98 -6.29
CA LEU A 2 3.24 -6.14 -6.02
C LEU A 2 3.75 -7.58 -6.19
N THR A 3 2.99 -8.58 -5.72
CA THR A 3 3.31 -10.00 -5.93
C THR A 3 3.50 -10.35 -7.40
N PHE A 4 2.64 -9.82 -8.28
CA PHE A 4 2.76 -10.06 -9.72
C PHE A 4 4.01 -9.40 -10.31
N ALA A 5 4.28 -8.14 -9.93
CA ALA A 5 5.45 -7.41 -10.41
C ALA A 5 6.78 -8.11 -10.05
N PHE A 6 6.94 -8.55 -8.79
CA PHE A 6 8.18 -9.18 -8.34
C PHE A 6 8.28 -10.66 -8.69
N GLU A 7 7.20 -11.43 -8.60
CA GLU A 7 7.26 -12.90 -8.73
C GLU A 7 6.90 -13.42 -10.12
N LYS A 8 6.13 -12.67 -10.92
CA LYS A 8 5.78 -13.07 -12.29
C LYS A 8 6.55 -12.28 -13.34
N LEU A 9 6.66 -10.97 -13.18
CA LEU A 9 7.40 -10.12 -14.11
C LEU A 9 8.88 -9.96 -13.75
N ASN A 10 9.29 -10.44 -12.57
CA ASN A 10 10.68 -10.43 -12.11
C ASN A 10 11.31 -9.01 -12.09
N PHE A 11 10.50 -7.98 -11.80
CA PHE A 11 10.99 -6.61 -11.71
C PHE A 11 12.01 -6.47 -10.58
N ASN A 12 13.04 -5.66 -10.81
CA ASN A 12 14.03 -5.35 -9.78
C ASN A 12 13.53 -4.27 -8.82
N ARG A 13 12.57 -3.46 -9.26
CA ARG A 13 12.10 -2.26 -8.56
C ARG A 13 10.68 -1.92 -8.96
N VAL A 14 9.89 -1.49 -7.99
CA VAL A 14 8.59 -0.83 -8.21
C VAL A 14 8.67 0.56 -7.59
N GLN A 15 8.26 1.57 -8.35
CA GLN A 15 8.32 2.97 -7.96
C GLN A 15 6.90 3.54 -7.83
N PHE A 16 6.76 4.46 -6.88
CA PHE A 16 5.55 5.25 -6.67
C PHE A 16 5.91 6.72 -6.74
N SER A 17 5.06 7.51 -7.40
CA SER A 17 5.09 8.98 -7.34
C SER A 17 3.81 9.44 -6.67
N VAL A 18 3.93 10.32 -5.69
CA VAL A 18 2.78 10.86 -4.97
C VAL A 18 2.98 12.36 -4.77
N ASP A 19 1.96 13.14 -5.14
CA ASP A 19 1.93 14.59 -4.91
C ASP A 19 2.26 14.92 -3.44
N THR A 20 3.12 15.92 -3.23
CA THR A 20 3.58 16.35 -1.89
C THR A 20 2.45 16.71 -0.94
N ASP A 21 1.31 17.18 -1.45
CA ASP A 21 0.17 17.55 -0.63
C ASP A 21 -0.74 16.36 -0.31
N ASN A 22 -0.59 15.24 -1.02
CA ASN A 22 -1.39 14.04 -0.79
C ASN A 22 -0.81 13.15 0.32
N LEU A 23 -0.83 13.68 1.54
CA LEU A 23 -0.33 13.00 2.74
C LEU A 23 -1.00 11.65 3.00
N ARG A 24 -2.27 11.48 2.59
CA ARG A 24 -2.99 10.21 2.73
C ARG A 24 -2.35 9.12 1.88
N SER A 25 -2.08 9.40 0.61
CA SER A 25 -1.43 8.45 -0.29
C SER A 25 0.02 8.19 0.11
N GLN A 26 0.77 9.21 0.57
CA GLN A 26 2.12 9.03 1.09
C GLN A 26 2.14 8.06 2.27
N LYS A 27 1.23 8.22 3.24
CA LYS A 27 1.08 7.28 4.36
C LYS A 27 0.74 5.87 3.90
N ALA A 28 -0.12 5.72 2.90
CA ALA A 28 -0.47 4.41 2.35
C ALA A 28 0.75 3.72 1.72
N VAL A 29 1.54 4.44 0.92
CA VAL A 29 2.76 3.93 0.28
C VAL A 29 3.81 3.55 1.32
N LEU A 30 3.98 4.35 2.37
CA LEU A 30 4.85 4.02 3.50
C LEU A 30 4.37 2.76 4.26
N LYS A 31 3.05 2.61 4.48
CA LYS A 31 2.46 1.41 5.12
C LYS A 31 2.71 0.14 4.30
N LEU A 32 2.82 0.25 2.97
CA LEU A 32 3.21 -0.86 2.10
C LEU A 32 4.68 -1.27 2.26
N GLY A 33 5.48 -0.53 3.03
CA GLY A 33 6.91 -0.80 3.21
C GLY A 33 7.82 -0.16 2.16
N ALA A 34 7.29 0.75 1.34
CA ALA A 34 8.10 1.52 0.41
C ALA A 34 8.93 2.58 1.14
N LYS A 35 10.12 2.88 0.61
CA LYS A 35 11.04 3.89 1.17
C LYS A 35 11.01 5.16 0.32
N GLN A 36 11.03 6.31 0.99
CA GLN A 36 11.15 7.60 0.33
C GLN A 36 12.58 7.80 -0.18
N GLU A 37 12.71 8.30 -1.40
CA GLU A 37 14.02 8.53 -2.04
C GLU A 37 14.29 9.99 -2.34
N GLY A 38 13.25 10.78 -2.59
CA GLY A 38 13.42 12.19 -2.88
C GLY A 38 12.12 12.90 -3.25
N ILE A 39 12.26 14.21 -3.44
CA ILE A 39 11.19 15.09 -3.91
C ILE A 39 11.63 15.71 -5.23
N PHE A 40 10.83 15.51 -6.26
CA PHE A 40 11.04 16.11 -7.56
C PHE A 40 10.21 17.37 -7.62
N ARG A 41 10.90 18.51 -7.71
CA ARG A 41 10.26 19.83 -7.69
C ARG A 41 9.77 20.20 -9.08
N SER A 42 8.56 20.75 -9.17
CA SER A 42 7.90 21.10 -10.44
C SER A 42 7.87 19.92 -11.42
N ASN A 43 7.53 18.73 -10.91
CA ASN A 43 7.55 17.47 -11.65
C ASN A 43 6.48 17.41 -12.75
N TYR A 44 5.32 18.04 -12.52
CA TYR A 44 4.26 18.17 -13.51
C TYR A 44 3.41 19.41 -13.28
N ILE A 45 2.60 19.76 -14.29
CA ILE A 45 1.58 20.80 -14.21
C ILE A 45 0.22 20.15 -13.99
N ASN A 46 -0.50 20.55 -12.95
CA ASN A 46 -1.84 20.00 -12.68
C ASN A 46 -2.89 20.56 -13.65
N ALA A 47 -4.12 20.06 -13.55
CA ALA A 47 -5.23 20.52 -14.39
C ALA A 47 -5.60 22.01 -14.20
N LYS A 48 -5.13 22.65 -13.12
CA LYS A 48 -5.32 24.08 -12.85
C LYS A 48 -4.17 24.95 -13.39
N GLY A 49 -3.15 24.36 -14.02
CA GLY A 49 -1.99 25.09 -14.54
C GLY A 49 -0.91 25.37 -13.49
N GLU A 50 -0.99 24.77 -12.30
CA GLU A 50 -0.04 24.99 -11.21
C GLU A 50 1.07 23.93 -11.25
N PRO A 51 2.34 24.32 -11.03
CA PRO A 51 3.41 23.34 -10.86
C PRO A 51 3.24 22.57 -9.56
N ARG A 52 3.46 21.25 -9.62
CA ARG A 52 3.36 20.35 -8.48
C ARG A 52 4.65 19.60 -8.24
N ASP A 53 4.92 19.35 -6.98
CA ASP A 53 6.05 18.54 -6.53
C ASP A 53 5.55 17.13 -6.24
N ASP A 54 6.41 16.14 -6.49
CA ASP A 54 6.13 14.74 -6.22
C ASP A 54 7.17 14.14 -5.29
N VAL A 55 6.70 13.40 -4.29
CA VAL A 55 7.53 12.54 -3.46
C VAL A 55 7.64 11.17 -4.14
N TYR A 56 8.87 10.74 -4.38
CA TYR A 56 9.16 9.43 -4.97
C TYR A 56 9.50 8.41 -3.89
N PHE A 57 8.86 7.25 -4.01
CA PHE A 57 9.09 6.09 -3.15
C PHE A 57 9.41 4.85 -3.99
N SER A 58 10.04 3.86 -3.37
CA SER A 58 10.32 2.60 -4.03
C SER A 58 10.28 1.39 -3.10
N ILE A 59 10.13 0.23 -3.73
CA ILE A 59 10.43 -1.08 -3.16
C ILE A 59 11.38 -1.76 -4.14
N ILE A 60 12.49 -2.30 -3.64
CA ILE A 60 13.40 -3.12 -4.44
C ILE A 60 13.22 -4.61 -4.15
N LYS A 61 13.63 -5.44 -5.11
CA LYS A 61 13.42 -6.90 -5.08
C LYS A 61 13.97 -7.58 -3.81
N SER A 62 15.09 -7.11 -3.28
CA SER A 62 15.68 -7.66 -2.05
C SER A 62 14.83 -7.39 -0.80
N GLU A 63 13.98 -6.36 -0.82
CA GLU A 63 13.08 -5.99 0.29
C GLU A 63 11.75 -6.73 0.23
N TRP A 64 11.36 -7.22 -0.96
CA TRP A 64 10.07 -7.83 -1.22
C TRP A 64 9.73 -9.01 -0.28
N PRO A 65 10.63 -9.97 0.03
CA PRO A 65 10.29 -11.08 0.92
C PRO A 65 9.82 -10.62 2.31
N GLY A 66 10.48 -9.60 2.88
CA GLY A 66 10.11 -9.05 4.19
C GLY A 66 8.77 -8.30 4.15
N ILE A 67 8.56 -7.51 3.10
CA ILE A 67 7.32 -6.75 2.91
C ILE A 67 6.12 -7.68 2.70
N LYS A 68 6.28 -8.76 1.92
CA LYS A 68 5.24 -9.77 1.70
C LYS A 68 4.81 -10.41 3.01
N LEU A 69 5.77 -10.77 3.88
CA LEU A 69 5.48 -11.36 5.18
C LEU A 69 4.71 -10.39 6.08
N LEU A 70 5.15 -9.13 6.17
CA LEU A 70 4.45 -8.08 6.94
C LEU A 70 3.00 -7.91 6.48
N CYS A 71 2.77 -7.88 5.17
CA CYS A 71 1.43 -7.77 4.59
C CYS A 71 0.56 -8.97 4.99
N LEU A 72 1.07 -10.20 4.84
CA LEU A 72 0.34 -11.42 5.24
C LEU A 72 -0.01 -11.43 6.73
N VAL A 73 0.93 -11.06 7.61
CA VAL A 73 0.69 -11.00 9.06
C VAL A 73 -0.38 -9.95 9.39
N SER A 74 -0.36 -8.79 8.73
CA SER A 74 -1.37 -7.75 8.96
C SER A 74 -2.79 -8.21 8.59
N LEU A 75 -2.94 -8.94 7.48
CA LEU A 75 -4.22 -9.52 7.05
C LEU A 75 -4.71 -10.62 8.01
N LEU A 76 -3.79 -11.42 8.56
CA LEU A 76 -4.13 -12.44 9.56
C LEU A 76 -4.53 -11.82 10.91
N HIS A 77 -3.91 -10.72 11.31
CA HIS A 77 -4.28 -10.03 12.54
C HIS A 77 -5.69 -9.41 12.46
N GLU A 78 -6.03 -8.78 11.34
CA GLU A 78 -7.37 -8.24 11.11
C GLU A 78 -8.43 -9.36 11.08
N SER A 79 -8.12 -10.52 10.49
CA SER A 79 -9.06 -11.65 10.45
C SER A 79 -9.27 -12.31 11.81
N VAL A 80 -8.22 -12.45 12.64
CA VAL A 80 -8.33 -13.00 14.00
C VAL A 80 -9.10 -12.05 14.93
N LEU A 81 -8.86 -10.73 14.83
CA LEU A 81 -9.63 -9.73 15.58
C LEU A 81 -11.11 -9.74 15.17
N TYR A 82 -11.38 -9.84 13.86
CA TYR A 82 -12.75 -9.96 13.35
C TYR A 82 -13.45 -11.21 13.88
N ILE A 83 -12.77 -12.36 13.84
CA ILE A 83 -13.28 -13.62 14.38
C ILE A 83 -13.57 -13.49 15.89
N SER A 84 -12.63 -12.93 16.67
CA SER A 84 -12.84 -12.73 18.12
C SER A 84 -14.01 -11.80 18.41
N HIS A 85 -14.19 -10.74 17.62
CA HIS A 85 -15.33 -9.82 17.75
C HIS A 85 -16.65 -10.50 17.34
N TYR A 86 -16.64 -11.32 16.28
CA TYR A 86 -17.79 -12.10 15.83
C TYR A 86 -18.25 -13.10 16.91
N TYR A 87 -17.32 -13.84 17.53
CA TYR A 87 -17.65 -14.75 18.63
C TYR A 87 -18.04 -14.03 19.93
N ALA A 88 -17.58 -12.79 20.14
CA ALA A 88 -17.93 -12.00 21.32
C ALA A 88 -19.33 -11.34 21.24
N HIS A 89 -19.85 -11.08 20.03
CA HIS A 89 -21.09 -10.31 19.83
C HIS A 89 -22.35 -11.12 19.50
N GLY A 90 -22.26 -12.45 19.51
CA GLY A 90 -23.44 -13.32 19.39
C GLY A 90 -23.98 -13.42 17.96
N TYR A 91 -24.31 -14.64 17.57
CA TYR A 91 -24.86 -14.97 16.27
C TYR A 91 -26.23 -14.32 16.06
N ASP A 92 -26.29 -13.19 15.34
CA ASP A 92 -27.54 -12.76 14.73
C ASP A 92 -27.35 -12.27 13.28
N SER A 93 -27.80 -13.12 12.37
CA SER A 93 -28.12 -12.91 10.94
C SER A 93 -27.03 -12.49 9.92
N ALA A 94 -26.77 -13.46 9.02
CA ALA A 94 -26.38 -13.38 7.61
C ALA A 94 -25.83 -12.05 7.04
N MET A 95 -24.54 -12.02 6.69
CA MET A 95 -24.05 -11.17 5.61
C MET A 95 -22.91 -11.82 4.83
N THR A 96 -23.13 -12.00 3.52
CA THR A 96 -22.16 -12.50 2.53
C THR A 96 -20.99 -11.54 2.39
N ILE A 97 -19.77 -12.06 2.47
CA ILE A 97 -18.52 -11.30 2.30
C ILE A 97 -18.41 -10.81 0.85
N PRO A 98 -18.26 -9.50 0.55
CA PRO A 98 -17.77 -9.06 -0.75
C PRO A 98 -16.24 -9.11 -0.68
N PHE A 99 -15.64 -10.15 -1.24
CA PHE A 99 -14.24 -10.05 -1.66
C PHE A 99 -14.19 -9.03 -2.80
N LYS A 100 -13.57 -7.87 -2.56
CA LYS A 100 -13.17 -6.94 -3.60
C LYS A 100 -11.65 -6.81 -3.59
#